data_AF-A0A9D9X2L3-F1
#
_entry.id   AF-A0A9D9X2L3-F1
#
_cell.length_a   1.000
_cell.length_b   1.000
_cell.length_c   1.000
_cell.angle_alpha   90.00
_cell.angle_beta   90.00
_cell.angle_gamma   90.00
#
_symmetry.space_group_name_H-M   'P 1'
#
loop_
_entity.id
_entity.type
_entity.pdbx_description
1 polymer ?
#
loop_
_entity_poly.entity_id
_entity_poly.type
_entity_poly.pdbx_seq_one_letter_code
_entity_poly.pdbx_strand_id
1 'polypeptide(L)' 'MSEPQFIQLYQHNATAVAQELLLGLSAPQAFTSPKYLYDALGSRLFEAITELPEYDLT' A
#
# COMPACT_ATOMS: atom_id res chain seq x y z
N MET A 1 -19.54 13.01 -29.89
CA MET A 1 -19.22 11.84 -29.03
C MET A 1 -18.00 12.25 -28.22
N SER A 2 -18.06 12.25 -26.88
CA SER A 2 -16.87 12.57 -26.07
C SER A 2 -15.84 11.45 -26.21
N GLU A 3 -14.58 11.81 -26.40
CA GLU A 3 -13.48 10.86 -26.35
C GLU A 3 -13.21 10.43 -24.90
N PRO A 4 -12.86 9.16 -24.66
CA PRO A 4 -12.44 8.70 -23.34
C PRO A 4 -11.13 9.39 -22.94
N GLN A 5 -11.16 10.12 -21.83
CA GLN A 5 -9.97 10.75 -21.26
C GLN A 5 -9.36 9.85 -20.19
N PHE A 6 -8.06 9.58 -20.32
CA PHE A 6 -7.29 8.94 -19.26
C PHE A 6 -6.99 9.93 -18.12
N ILE A 7 -7.30 9.56 -16.88
CA ILE A 7 -7.03 10.36 -15.68
C ILE A 7 -5.99 9.62 -14.84
N GLN A 8 -4.74 10.08 -14.89
CA GLN A 8 -3.68 9.55 -14.03
C GLN A 8 -3.69 10.26 -12.67
N LEU A 9 -4.31 9.63 -11.67
CA LEU A 9 -4.37 10.16 -10.31
C LEU A 9 -3.08 9.90 -9.52
N TYR A 10 -2.39 8.80 -9.80
CA TYR A 10 -1.17 8.43 -9.09
C TYR A 10 0.08 8.91 -9.84
N GLN A 11 0.87 9.75 -9.19
CA GLN A 11 2.20 10.11 -9.66
C GLN A 11 3.23 9.58 -8.67
N HIS A 12 4.21 8.84 -9.17
CA HIS A 12 5.27 8.31 -8.32
C HIS A 12 6.11 9.46 -7.77
N ASN A 13 6.17 9.58 -6.44
CA ASN A 13 6.96 10.60 -5.75
C ASN A 13 7.72 9.95 -4.59
N ALA A 14 8.94 9.50 -4.87
CA ALA A 14 9.79 8.83 -3.88
C ALA A 14 10.11 9.72 -2.67
N THR A 15 10.27 11.03 -2.86
CA THR A 15 10.56 11.97 -1.77
C THR A 15 9.38 12.08 -0.81
N ALA A 16 8.15 12.18 -1.33
CA ALA A 16 6.94 12.23 -0.52
C ALA A 16 6.75 10.92 0.26
N VAL A 17 7.03 9.77 -0.36
CA VAL A 17 6.99 8.45 0.30
C VAL A 17 8.00 8.39 1.46
N ALA A 18 9.25 8.79 1.21
CA ALA A 18 10.29 8.77 2.25
C ALA A 18 9.94 9.69 3.43
N GLN A 19 9.36 10.87 3.16
CA GLN A 19 8.89 11.78 4.20
C GLN A 19 7.72 11.19 5.01
N GLU A 20 6.74 10.57 4.36
CA GLU A 20 5.62 9.89 5.04
C GLU A 20 6.14 8.80 5.99
N LEU A 21 7.06 7.95 5.50
CA LEU A 21 7.65 6.87 6.30
C LEU A 21 8.48 7.42 7.46
N LEU A 22 9.32 8.43 7.23
CA LEU A 22 10.13 9.03 8.29
C LEU A 22 9.25 9.58 9.41
N LEU A 23 8.16 10.29 9.08
CA LEU A 23 7.24 10.86 10.06
C LEU A 23 6.51 9.78 10.85
N GLY A 24 6.00 8.74 10.18
CA GLY A 24 5.26 7.66 10.84
C GLY A 24 6.13 6.79 11.73
N LEU A 25 7.34 6.45 11.26
CA LEU A 25 8.25 5.57 11.99
C LEU A 25 8.98 6.28 13.14
N SER A 26 9.04 7.62 13.14
CA SER A 26 9.64 8.41 14.23
C SER A 26 8.63 8.89 15.27
N ALA A 27 7.33 8.63 15.08
CA ALA A 27 6.29 9.01 16.04
C ALA A 27 6.45 8.23 17.37
N PRO A 28 5.98 8.79 18.51
CA PRO A 28 6.04 8.09 19.81
C PRO A 28 5.38 6.70 19.80
N GLN A 29 4.31 6.57 19.03
CA GLN A 29 3.75 5.27 18.63
C GLN A 29 3.95 5.13 17.12
N ALA A 30 4.93 4.32 16.73
CA ALA A 30 5.28 4.14 15.33
C ALA A 30 4.10 3.58 14.52
N PHE A 31 3.89 4.15 13.33
CA PHE A 31 2.85 3.71 12.40
C PHE A 31 3.30 3.87 10.95
N THR A 32 2.60 3.18 10.04
CA THR A 32 2.77 3.36 8.59
C THR A 32 1.48 3.01 7.87
N SER A 33 1.31 3.52 6.66
CA SER A 33 0.19 3.12 5.81
C SER A 33 0.35 1.66 5.36
N PRO A 34 -0.71 0.83 5.39
CA PRO A 34 -0.64 -0.55 4.92
C PRO A 34 -0.32 -0.66 3.43
N LYS A 35 -0.43 0.42 2.64
CA LYS A 35 -0.05 0.43 1.22
C LYS A 35 1.41 -0.01 1.00
N TYR A 36 2.28 0.22 1.99
CA TYR A 36 3.69 -0.14 1.94
C TYR A 36 3.96 -1.62 2.23
N LEU A 37 2.94 -2.39 2.63
CA LEU A 37 3.05 -3.83 2.87
C LEU A 37 2.92 -4.66 1.58
N TYR A 38 2.48 -4.06 0.47
CA TYR A 38 2.11 -4.76 -0.76
C TYR A 38 3.08 -4.45 -1.90
N ASP A 39 4.37 -4.70 -1.68
CA ASP A 39 5.33 -4.82 -2.78
C ASP A 39 5.23 -6.21 -3.45
N ALA A 40 6.13 -6.52 -4.39
CA ALA A 40 6.07 -7.80 -5.10
C ALA A 40 6.11 -9.03 -4.17
N LEU A 41 6.82 -8.95 -3.04
CA LEU A 41 6.87 -10.02 -2.04
C LEU A 41 5.64 -9.98 -1.14
N GLY A 42 5.31 -8.80 -0.63
CA GLY A 42 4.16 -8.55 0.22
C GLY A 42 2.83 -8.96 -0.42
N SER A 43 2.67 -8.74 -1.72
CA SER A 43 1.50 -9.22 -2.48
C SER A 43 1.41 -10.74 -2.53
N ARG A 44 2.53 -11.46 -2.71
CA ARG A 44 2.55 -12.93 -2.68
C ARG A 44 2.30 -13.48 -1.28
N LEU A 45 2.83 -12.79 -0.26
CA LEU A 45 2.53 -13.14 1.12
C LEU A 45 1.05 -12.96 1.41
N PHE A 46 0.44 -11.88 0.92
CA PHE A 46 -1.00 -11.66 1.07
C PHE A 46 -1.82 -12.73 0.34
N GLU A 47 -1.43 -13.12 -0.87
CA GLU A 47 -2.04 -14.24 -1.59
C GLU A 47 -2.02 -15.53 -0.74
N ALA A 48 -0.87 -15.90 -0.17
CA ALA A 48 -0.77 -17.05 0.73
C ALA A 48 -1.61 -16.89 2.01
N ILE A 49 -1.69 -15.66 2.57
CA ILE A 49 -2.54 -15.37 3.72
C ILE A 49 -4.01 -15.64 3.40
N THR A 50 -4.48 -15.37 2.18
CA THR A 50 -5.88 -15.63 1.80
C THR A 50 -6.26 -17.11 1.75
N GLU A 51 -5.29 -18.01 1.75
CA GLU A 51 -5.53 -19.46 1.77
C GLU A 51 -5.55 -20.04 3.19
N LEU A 52 -5.21 -19.24 4.21
CA LEU A 52 -5.18 -19.69 5.60
C LEU A 52 -6.59 -19.86 6.15
N PRO A 53 -6.88 -20.94 6.91
CA PRO A 53 -8.18 -21.15 7.52
C PRO A 53 -8.53 -20.07 8.57
N GLU A 54 -7.53 -19.39 9.15
CA GLU A 54 -7.76 -18.27 10.06
C GLU A 54 -8.17 -16.98 9.35
N TYR A 55 -7.93 -16.85 8.04
CA TYR A 55 -8.32 -15.70 7.24
C TYR A 55 -9.73 -15.88 6.64
N ASP A 56 -10.67 -16.29 7.49
CA ASP A 56 -12.07 -16.44 7.12
C ASP A 56 -12.73 -15.06 6.92
N LEU A 57 -13.15 -14.78 5.69
CA LEU A 57 -14.04 -13.65 5.36
C LEU A 57 -15.50 -14.08 5.64
N THR A 58 -15.83 -14.29 6.91
CA THR A 58 -17.22 -14.57 7.36
C THR A 58 -17.86 -13.35 8.00
#